data_AF-A0A3D1ZVQ5-F1
#
_entry.id   AF-A0A3D1ZVQ5-F1
#
_cell.length_a   1.000
_cell.length_b   1.000
_cell.length_c   1.000
_cell.angle_alpha   90.00
_cell.angle_beta   90.00
_cell.angle_gamma   90.00
#
_symmetry.space_group_name_H-M   'P 1'
#
loop_
_entity.id
_entity.type
_entity.pdbx_description
1 polymer ?
#
loop_
_entity_poly.entity_id
_entity_poly.type
_entity_poly.pdbx_seq_one_letter_code
_entity_poly.pdbx_strand_id
1 'polypeptide(L)' 'MQENYDFTQGTRGPIVKTNKERVTIRLDADTLNWFRQQCNDGGSYQAMINDALRQHISHQGEPLETLLRRVIKEEMA' A
#
# COMPACT_ATOMS: atom_id res chain seq x y z
N MET A 1 -0.87 -40.12 17.16
CA MET A 1 -0.15 -38.86 16.88
C MET A 1 1.23 -38.99 17.48
N GLN A 2 2.30 -38.67 16.75
CA GLN A 2 3.65 -38.73 17.32
C GLN A 2 3.89 -37.52 18.22
N GLU A 3 4.46 -37.77 19.40
CA GLU A 3 4.64 -36.77 20.46
C GLU A 3 5.81 -35.81 20.19
N ASN A 4 6.76 -36.19 19.34
CA ASN A 4 7.91 -35.36 18.99
C ASN A 4 8.28 -35.51 17.51
N TYR A 5 8.35 -34.39 16.80
CA TYR A 5 8.89 -34.31 15.46
C TYR A 5 10.28 -33.68 15.51
N ASP A 6 11.26 -34.37 14.95
CA ASP A 6 12.62 -33.87 14.80
C ASP A 6 12.71 -32.99 13.55
N PHE A 7 12.91 -31.69 13.76
CA PHE A 7 13.01 -30.69 12.70
C PHE A 7 14.47 -30.26 12.44
N THR A 8 15.45 -31.05 12.86
CA THR A 8 16.89 -30.67 12.76
C THR A 8 17.37 -30.56 11.31
N GLN A 9 16.73 -31.29 10.39
CA GLN A 9 16.99 -31.25 8.94
C GLN A 9 16.05 -30.28 8.19
N GLY A 10 15.22 -29.52 8.91
CA GLY A 10 14.31 -28.54 8.31
C GLY A 10 15.05 -27.29 7.85
N THR A 11 15.25 -27.13 6.55
CA THR A 11 15.74 -25.86 5.99
C THR A 11 14.66 -24.79 6.19
N ARG A 12 14.97 -23.73 6.94
CA ARG A 12 14.09 -22.54 7.02
C ARG A 12 13.91 -22.00 5.61
N GLY A 13 12.68 -22.07 5.09
CA GLY A 13 12.33 -21.41 3.84
C GLY A 13 12.68 -19.91 3.89
N PRO A 14 12.91 -19.27 2.74
CA PRO A 14 13.31 -17.87 2.69
C PRO A 14 12.34 -17.03 3.54
N ILE A 15 12.86 -16.43 4.61
CA ILE A 15 12.11 -15.46 5.40
C ILE A 15 11.95 -14.25 4.50
N VAL A 16 10.81 -14.18 3.79
CA VAL A 16 10.48 -13.02 2.97
C VAL A 16 10.42 -11.84 3.93
N LYS A 17 11.42 -10.96 3.86
CA LYS A 17 11.37 -9.68 4.56
C LYS A 17 10.14 -8.94 4.07
N THR A 18 9.16 -8.78 4.94
CA THR A 18 8.00 -7.93 4.63
C THR A 18 8.48 -6.48 4.66
N ASN A 19 8.42 -5.80 3.52
CA ASN A 19 8.68 -4.35 3.43
C ASN A 19 7.47 -3.51 3.92
N LYS A 20 6.52 -4.13 4.64
CA LYS A 20 5.33 -3.49 5.18
C LYS A 20 5.49 -3.36 6.69
N GLU A 21 5.46 -2.13 7.20
CA GLU A 21 5.45 -1.85 8.63
C GLU A 21 4.01 -1.80 9.16
N ARG A 22 3.77 -2.38 10.34
CA ARG A 22 2.47 -2.30 11.01
C ARG A 22 2.40 -1.01 11.80
N VAL A 23 1.58 -0.08 11.33
CA VAL A 23 1.33 1.20 12.00
C VAL A 23 -0.12 1.32 12.43
N THR A 24 -0.37 2.09 13.50
CA THR A 24 -1.74 2.46 13.91
C THR A 24 -2.02 3.87 13.40
N ILE A 25 -2.92 3.99 12.44
CA ILE A 25 -3.36 5.29 11.90
C ILE A 25 -4.85 5.46 12.19
N ARG A 26 -5.29 6.69 12.48
CA ARG A 26 -6.71 7.02 12.56
C ARG A 26 -7.18 7.42 11.16
N LEU A 27 -8.29 6.83 10.72
CA LEU A 27 -8.97 7.14 9.47
C LEU A 27 -10.43 7.43 9.80
N ASP A 28 -11.05 8.31 9.02
CA ASP A 28 -12.47 8.60 9.14
C ASP A 28 -13.31 7.36 8.83
N ALA A 29 -14.45 7.26 9.52
CA ALA A 29 -15.32 6.09 9.44
C ALA A 29 -15.93 5.93 8.04
N ASP A 30 -16.29 7.03 7.38
CA ASP A 30 -16.81 7.05 6.00
C ASP A 30 -15.76 6.54 5.01
N THR A 31 -14.52 6.98 5.13
CA THR A 31 -13.41 6.61 4.24
C THR A 31 -13.13 5.12 4.37
N LEU A 32 -13.06 4.61 5.60
CA LEU A 32 -12.89 3.18 5.84
C LEU A 32 -14.06 2.36 5.29
N ASN A 33 -15.30 2.85 5.43
CA ASN A 33 -16.48 2.19 4.91
C ASN A 33 -16.48 2.14 3.38
N TRP A 34 -16.08 3.23 2.72
CA TRP A 34 -15.95 3.29 1.26
C TRP A 34 -14.98 2.21 0.75
N PHE A 35 -13.77 2.12 1.33
CA PHE A 35 -12.79 1.09 0.93
C PHE A 35 -13.27 -0.34 1.24
N ARG A 36 -14.05 -0.54 2.31
CA ARG A 36 -14.64 -1.85 2.62
C ARG A 36 -15.67 -2.28 1.57
N GLN A 37 -16.50 -1.35 1.10
CA GLN A 37 -17.49 -1.62 0.05
C GLN A 37 -16.83 -2.00 -1.28
N GLN A 38 -15.66 -1.43 -1.59
CA GLN A 38 -14.93 -1.78 -2.82
C GLN A 38 -14.29 -3.18 -2.78
N CYS A 39 -14.18 -3.82 -1.61
CA CYS A 39 -13.51 -5.11 -1.43
C CYS A 39 -14.45 -6.33 -1.47
N ASN A 40 -15.68 -6.17 -1.96
CA ASN A 40 -16.72 -7.19 -1.92
C ASN A 40 -16.35 -8.54 -2.58
N ASP A 41 -15.34 -8.58 -3.45
CA ASP A 41 -14.89 -9.76 -4.21
C ASP A 41 -13.45 -10.23 -3.86
N GLY A 42 -13.11 -10.23 -2.56
CA GLY A 42 -11.89 -10.90 -2.07
C GLY A 42 -10.62 -10.04 -2.05
N GLY A 43 -10.75 -8.73 -2.22
CA GLY A 43 -9.67 -7.77 -2.01
C GLY A 43 -9.46 -7.43 -0.53
N SER A 44 -8.24 -7.00 -0.16
CA SER A 44 -7.99 -6.43 1.17
C SER A 44 -8.13 -4.91 1.11
N TYR A 45 -9.06 -4.33 1.87
CA TYR A 45 -9.24 -2.87 1.94
C TYR A 45 -7.96 -2.17 2.41
N GLN A 46 -7.13 -2.86 3.21
CA GLN A 46 -5.82 -2.36 3.63
C GLN A 46 -4.83 -2.25 2.46
N ALA A 47 -4.90 -3.17 1.49
CA ALA A 47 -4.11 -3.10 0.27
C ALA A 47 -4.57 -1.91 -0.60
N MET A 48 -5.88 -1.70 -0.74
CA MET A 48 -6.43 -0.56 -1.47
C MET A 48 -6.05 0.79 -0.85
N ILE A 49 -6.14 0.90 0.48
CA ILE A 49 -5.71 2.11 1.20
C ILE A 49 -4.22 2.38 0.95
N ASN A 50 -3.38 1.34 1.05
CA ASN A 50 -1.94 1.50 0.79
C ASN A 50 -1.65 1.88 -0.67
N ASP A 51 -2.40 1.34 -1.62
CA ASP A 51 -2.25 1.68 -3.04
C ASP A 51 -2.65 3.13 -3.30
N ALA A 52 -3.79 3.58 -2.75
CA ALA A 52 -4.22 4.97 -2.82
C ALA A 52 -3.19 5.94 -2.22
N LEU A 53 -2.57 5.58 -1.08
CA LEU A 53 -1.49 6.37 -0.48
C LEU A 53 -0.24 6.39 -1.36
N ARG A 54 0.13 5.27 -1.98
CA ARG A 54 1.25 5.20 -2.93
C ARG A 54 0.99 6.05 -4.16
N GLN A 55 -0.22 5.98 -4.72
CA GLN A 55 -0.64 6.83 -5.82
C GLN A 55 -0.53 8.29 -5.40
N HIS A 56 -1.08 8.68 -4.24
CA HIS A 56 -0.98 10.04 -3.74
C HIS A 56 0.49 10.52 -3.65
N ILE A 57 1.37 9.73 -3.03
CA ILE A 57 2.80 10.05 -2.94
C ILE A 57 3.44 10.17 -4.34
N SER A 58 3.11 9.26 -5.26
CA SER A 58 3.61 9.29 -6.63
C SER A 58 3.15 10.53 -7.39
N HIS A 59 1.92 11.01 -7.15
CA HIS A 59 1.39 12.25 -7.72
C HIS A 59 1.94 13.50 -7.02
N GLN A 60 2.52 13.38 -5.82
CA GLN A 60 3.22 14.45 -5.11
C GLN A 60 4.73 14.46 -5.38
N GLY A 61 5.28 13.40 -5.97
CA GLY A 61 6.70 13.24 -6.29
C GLY A 61 7.21 14.14 -7.42
N GLU A 62 6.30 14.71 -8.22
CA GLU A 62 6.49 16.01 -8.85
C GLU A 62 5.51 16.97 -8.18
N PRO A 63 5.93 18.14 -7.68
CA PRO A 63 4.99 19.16 -7.27
C PRO A 63 4.05 19.40 -8.45
N LEU A 64 2.74 19.27 -8.24
CA LEU A 64 1.74 19.64 -9.25
C LEU A 64 2.01 21.05 -9.80
N GLU A 65 2.60 21.94 -8.97
CA GLU A 65 3.15 23.23 -9.36
C GLU A 65 4.23 23.17 -10.46
N THR A 66 5.16 22.22 -10.42
CA THR A 66 6.24 22.07 -11.41
C THR A 66 5.68 21.60 -12.75
N LEU A 67 4.76 20.64 -12.74
CA LEU A 67 4.07 20.16 -13.93
C LEU A 67 3.15 21.26 -14.53
N LEU A 68 2.35 21.96 -13.70
CA LEU A 68 1.54 23.10 -14.17
C LEU A 68 2.39 24.24 -14.73
N ARG A 69 3.48 24.62 -14.05
CA ARG A 69 4.36 25.72 -14.48
C ARG A 69 5.04 25.41 -15.82
N ARG A 70 5.38 24.16 -16.07
CA ARG A 70 5.94 23.73 -17.36
C ARG A 70 4.91 23.86 -18.48
N VAL A 71 3.72 23.31 -18.29
CA VAL A 71 2.64 23.36 -19.29
C VAL A 71 2.21 24.80 -19.60
N ILE A 72 2.10 25.68 -18.60
CA ILE A 72 1.73 27.09 -18.81
C ILE A 72 2.82 27.85 -19.59
N LYS A 73 4.11 27.50 -19.42
CA LYS A 73 5.22 28.18 -20.10
C LYS A 73 5.38 27.74 -21.56
N GLU A 74 5.00 26.51 -21.88
CA GLU A 74 5.02 25.99 -23.26
C GLU A 74 3.85 26.58 -24.09
N GLU A 75 2.70 26.88 -23.49
CA GLU A 75 1.53 27.45 -24.20
C GLU A 75 1.56 28.99 -24.35
N MET A 76 2.52 29.67 -23.71
CA MET A 76 2.69 31.14 -23.80
C MET A 76 3.89 31.57 -24.66
N ALA A 77 4.51 30.64 -25.40
CA ALA A 77 5.66 30.88 -26.28
C ALA A 77 5.28 30.74 -27.76
#